data_AF-A0A957FNQ3-F1
#
_entry.id   AF-A0A957FNQ3-F1
#
_cell.length_a   1.000
_cell.length_b   1.000
_cell.length_c   1.000
_cell.angle_alpha   90.00
_cell.angle_beta   90.00
_cell.angle_gamma   90.00
#
_symmetry.space_group_name_H-M   'P 1'
#
loop_
_entity.id
_entity.type
_entity.pdbx_description
1 polymer ?
#
loop_
_entity_poly.entity_id
_entity_poly.type
_entity_poly.pdbx_seq_one_letter_code
_entity_poly.pdbx_strand_id
1 'polypeptide(L)' 'MSTVTVTIPDMQVQLSVEQLITAVRQLAPPERAKLVQALIDTELDSELNQLINELYNQPPHDDISDEEILAEIQAVRRQQ' A
#
# COMPACT_ATOMS: atom_id res chain seq x y z
N MET A 1 34.35 34.99 -8.13
CA MET A 1 34.18 34.09 -6.97
C MET A 1 34.27 32.67 -7.49
N SER A 2 35.43 32.03 -7.37
CA SER A 2 35.63 30.66 -7.85
C SER A 2 34.95 29.69 -6.88
N THR A 3 33.97 28.93 -7.35
CA THR A 3 33.33 27.88 -6.57
C THR A 3 34.12 26.58 -6.72
N VAL A 4 34.46 25.97 -5.59
CA VAL A 4 35.10 24.65 -5.53
C VAL A 4 34.06 23.66 -5.02
N THR A 5 33.77 22.63 -5.79
CA THR A 5 32.89 21.55 -5.37
C THR A 5 33.71 20.52 -4.59
N VAL A 6 33.48 20.44 -3.28
CA VAL A 6 34.06 19.39 -2.42
C VAL A 6 33.08 18.23 -2.38
N THR A 7 33.53 17.06 -2.82
CA THR A 7 32.75 15.81 -2.71
C THR A 7 33.21 15.09 -1.45
N ILE A 8 32.30 14.84 -0.50
CA ILE A 8 32.59 14.08 0.72
C ILE A 8 32.07 12.65 0.51
N PRO A 9 32.95 11.65 0.37
CA PRO A 9 32.54 10.24 0.30
C PRO A 9 31.97 9.79 1.65
N ASP A 10 30.92 8.95 1.61
CA ASP A 10 30.40 8.20 2.77
C ASP A 10 29.90 9.03 3.97
N MET A 11 29.29 10.19 3.72
CA MET A 11 28.65 10.97 4.79
C MET A 11 27.33 10.33 5.23
N GLN A 12 27.36 9.65 6.39
CA GLN A 12 26.15 9.21 7.08
C GLN A 12 25.62 10.35 7.94
N VAL A 13 24.46 10.90 7.56
CA VAL A 13 23.76 11.92 8.35
C VAL A 13 22.71 11.24 9.21
N GLN A 14 22.86 11.31 10.52
CA GLN A 14 21.78 10.92 11.44
C GLN A 14 20.78 12.07 11.53
N LEU A 15 19.56 11.82 11.06
CA LEU A 15 18.45 12.76 11.14
C LEU A 15 17.38 12.17 12.05
N SER A 16 16.86 12.97 12.97
CA SER A 16 15.60 12.62 13.63
C SER A 16 14.44 12.78 12.65
N VAL A 17 13.30 12.15 12.94
CA VAL A 17 12.09 12.29 12.11
C VAL A 17 11.62 13.74 12.08
N GLU A 18 11.72 14.46 13.20
CA GLU A 18 11.36 15.88 13.29
C GLU A 18 12.26 16.76 12.42
N GLN A 19 13.56 16.45 12.36
CA GLN A 19 14.50 17.15 11.48
C GLN A 19 14.19 16.88 10.01
N LEU A 20 13.85 15.63 9.66
CA LEU A 20 13.42 15.29 8.30
C LEU A 20 12.14 16.03 7.92
N ILE A 21 11.12 16.04 8.79
CA ILE A 21 9.87 16.79 8.56
C ILE A 21 10.16 18.27 8.34
N THR A 22 11.07 18.84 9.15
CA THR A 22 11.46 20.25 9.02
C THR A 22 12.13 20.51 7.67
N ALA A 23 13.04 19.64 7.23
CA ALA A 23 13.68 19.75 5.93
C ALA A 23 12.65 19.65 4.78
N VAL A 24 11.71 18.69 4.87
CA VAL A 24 10.64 18.52 3.88
C VAL A 24 9.76 19.76 3.78
N ARG A 25 9.45 20.43 4.89
CA ARG A 25 8.67 21.68 4.88
C ARG A 25 9.36 22.82 4.13
N GLN A 26 10.69 22.84 4.15
CA GLN A 26 11.51 23.86 3.47
C GLN A 26 11.67 23.61 1.97
N LEU A 27 11.33 22.41 1.47
CA LEU A 27 11.38 22.10 0.04
C LEU A 27 10.41 22.96 -0.78
N ALA A 28 10.77 23.16 -2.05
CA ALA A 28 9.89 23.84 -2.99
C ALA A 28 8.61 23.03 -3.24
N PRO A 29 7.47 23.66 -3.57
CA PRO A 29 6.22 22.96 -3.85
C PRO A 29 6.33 21.76 -4.81
N PRO A 30 7.04 21.82 -5.96
CA PRO A 30 7.15 20.67 -6.86
C PRO A 30 7.99 19.52 -6.28
N GLU A 31 8.97 19.81 -5.42
CA GLU A 31 9.79 18.80 -4.77
C GLU A 31 9.01 18.08 -3.67
N ARG A 32 8.20 18.83 -2.91
CA ARG A 32 7.26 18.23 -1.94
C ARG A 32 6.24 17.32 -2.63
N ALA A 33 5.73 17.72 -3.79
CA ALA A 33 4.79 16.88 -4.55
C ALA A 33 5.42 15.54 -4.96
N LYS A 34 6.69 15.54 -5.39
CA LYS A 34 7.43 14.30 -5.71
C LYS A 34 7.60 13.41 -4.48
N LEU A 35 7.92 13.97 -3.33
CA LEU A 35 8.06 13.22 -2.09
C LEU A 35 6.73 12.58 -1.68
N VAL A 36 5.63 13.34 -1.74
CA VAL A 36 4.29 12.83 -1.44
C VAL A 36 3.93 11.68 -2.39
N GLN A 37 4.19 11.82 -3.68
CA GLN A 37 3.93 10.77 -4.65
C GLN A 37 4.69 9.48 -4.30
N ALA A 38 5.99 9.57 -4.00
CA ALA A 38 6.80 8.41 -3.65
C ALA A 38 6.31 7.71 -2.38
N LEU A 39 5.84 8.47 -1.38
CA LEU A 39 5.25 7.91 -0.17
C LEU A 39 3.94 7.16 -0.47
N ILE A 40 3.05 7.77 -1.27
CA ILE A 40 1.80 7.15 -1.69
C ILE A 40 2.06 5.86 -2.49
N ASP A 41 2.99 5.89 -3.44
CA ASP A 41 3.32 4.73 -4.27
C ASP A 41 3.78 3.55 -3.40
N THR A 42 4.59 3.83 -2.37
CA THR A 42 5.09 2.81 -1.44
C THR A 42 3.97 2.20 -0.59
N GLU A 43 3.04 3.02 -0.11
CA GLU A 43 1.89 2.56 0.68
C GLU A 43 0.91 1.75 -0.16
N LEU A 44 0.59 2.22 -1.37
CA LEU A 44 -0.29 1.52 -2.31
C LEU A 44 0.28 0.16 -2.72
N ASP A 45 1.59 0.08 -2.98
CA ASP A 45 2.24 -1.21 -3.28
C ASP A 45 2.13 -2.17 -2.09
N SER A 46 2.26 -1.67 -0.85
CA SER A 46 2.08 -2.49 0.34
C SER A 46 0.64 -3.00 0.47
N GLU A 47 -0.35 -2.13 0.29
CA GLU A 47 -1.78 -2.47 0.37
C GLU A 47 -2.19 -3.47 -0.73
N LEU A 48 -1.72 -3.28 -1.96
CA LEU A 48 -1.96 -4.20 -3.07
C LEU A 48 -1.36 -5.58 -2.80
N ASN A 49 -0.12 -5.64 -2.31
CA ASN A 49 0.50 -6.91 -1.94
C ASN A 49 -0.26 -7.60 -0.81
N GLN A 50 -0.76 -6.84 0.17
CA GLN A 50 -1.60 -7.39 1.23
C GLN A 50 -2.90 -7.98 0.66
N LEU A 51 -3.62 -7.23 -0.19
CA LEU A 51 -4.85 -7.69 -0.83
C LEU A 51 -4.62 -8.96 -1.66
N ILE A 52 -3.55 -8.99 -2.44
CA ILE A 52 -3.17 -10.17 -3.24
C ILE A 52 -2.96 -11.38 -2.32
N ASN A 53 -2.25 -11.21 -1.20
CA ASN A 53 -2.05 -12.28 -0.23
C ASN A 53 -3.37 -12.74 0.40
N GLU A 54 -4.28 -11.84 0.72
CA GLU A 54 -5.60 -12.19 1.25
C GLU A 54 -6.40 -13.03 0.25
N LEU A 55 -6.40 -12.63 -1.02
CA LEU A 55 -7.09 -13.36 -2.09
C LEU A 55 -6.50 -14.75 -2.34
N TYR A 56 -5.17 -14.89 -2.35
CA TYR A 56 -4.51 -16.19 -2.53
C TYR A 56 -4.68 -17.12 -1.32
N ASN A 57 -4.82 -16.57 -0.12
CA ASN A 57 -5.01 -17.35 1.10
C ASN A 57 -6.48 -17.63 1.41
N GLN A 58 -7.41 -17.13 0.58
CA GLN A 58 -8.81 -17.44 0.73
C GLN A 58 -9.01 -18.93 0.42
N PRO A 59 -9.61 -19.71 1.34
CA PRO A 59 -9.91 -21.10 1.06
C PRO A 59 -10.78 -21.18 -0.19
N PRO A 60 -10.62 -22.22 -1.03
CA PRO A 60 -11.55 -22.44 -2.12
C PRO A 60 -12.96 -22.39 -1.54
N HIS A 61 -13.85 -21.62 -2.17
CA HIS A 61 -15.24 -21.65 -1.79
C HIS A 61 -15.70 -23.11 -1.86
N ASP A 62 -16.35 -23.59 -0.80
CA ASP A 62 -17.02 -24.88 -0.85
C ASP A 62 -17.95 -24.84 -2.07
N ASP A 63 -17.67 -25.71 -3.05
CA ASP A 63 -18.54 -25.86 -4.21
C ASP A 63 -19.92 -26.25 -3.67
N ILE A 64 -20.92 -25.39 -3.86
CA ILE A 64 -22.29 -25.69 -3.48
C ILE A 64 -22.72 -26.89 -4.31
N SER A 65 -23.07 -27.98 -3.64
CA SER A 65 -23.54 -29.18 -4.30
C SER A 65 -24.94 -28.97 -4.91
N ASP A 66 -25.24 -29.68 -6.00
CA ASP A 66 -26.59 -29.71 -6.59
C ASP A 66 -27.66 -30.10 -5.56
N GLU A 67 -27.27 -30.89 -4.56
CA GLU A 67 -28.14 -31.38 -3.48
C GLU A 67 -28.50 -30.27 -2.49
N GLU A 68 -27.53 -29.40 -2.14
CA GLU A 68 -27.77 -28.19 -1.35
C GLU A 68 -28.64 -27.17 -2.10
N ILE A 69 -28.43 -27.03 -3.42
CA ILE A 69 -29.27 -26.18 -4.28
C ILE A 69 -30.72 -26.68 -4.27
N LEU A 70 -30.92 -27.99 -4.45
CA LEU A 70 -32.25 -28.61 -4.44
C LEU A 70 -32.94 -28.47 -3.08
N ALA A 71 -32.19 -28.62 -1.99
CA ALA A 71 -32.70 -28.45 -0.63
C ALA A 71 -33.23 -27.02 -0.41
N GLU A 72 -32.48 -26.00 -0.83
CA GLU A 72 -32.88 -24.60 -0.70
C GLU A 72 -34.09 -24.26 -1.57
N ILE A 73 -34.12 -24.73 -2.82
CA ILE A 73 -35.29 -24.55 -3.72
C ILE A 73 -36.56 -25.14 -3.07
N GLN A 74 -36.45 -26.32 -2.47
CA GLN A 74 -37.58 -26.95 -1.78
C GLN A 74 -37.98 -26.23 -0.49
N ALA A 75 -37.01 -25.63 0.23
CA ALA A 75 -37.28 -24.85 1.43
C ALA A 75 -38.06 -23.58 1.09
N VAL A 76 -37.63 -22.83 0.06
CA VAL A 76 -38.32 -21.62 -0.41
C VAL A 76 -39.74 -21.93 -0.91
N ARG A 77 -39.92 -23.01 -1.68
CA ARG A 77 -41.25 -23.42 -2.17
C ARG A 77 -42.22 -23.84 -1.07
N ARG A 78 -41.73 -24.25 0.10
CA ARG A 78 -42.56 -24.61 1.27
C ARG A 78 -42.92 -23.42 2.15
N GLN A 79 -42.25 -22.28 1.97
CA GLN A 79 -42.51 -21.03 2.69
C GLN A 79 -43.48 -20.09 1.95
N GLN A 80 -43.92 -20.46 0.75
CA GLN A 80 -44.99 -19.80 -0.03
C GLN A 80 -46.29 -20.56 0.10
#